data_AF-A0A7D6CNE5-F1
#
_entry.id   AF-A0A7D6CNE5-F1
#
_cell.length_a   1.000
_cell.length_b   1.000
_cell.length_c   1.000
_cell.angle_alpha   90.00
_cell.angle_beta   90.00
_cell.angle_gamma   90.00
#
_symmetry.space_group_name_H-M   'P 1'
#
loop_
_entity.id
_entity.type
_entity.pdbx_description
1 polymer ?
#
loop_
_entity_poly.entity_id
_entity_poly.type
_entity_poly.pdbx_seq_one_letter_code
_entity_poly.pdbx_strand_id
1 'polypeptide(L)'
;MELASTPTLYCSECDAEIADAGYLPATERDGAYEPLADAAVCDACGFNEIGMMGCAPELDDVIDPDPDDVLLYVRVTDDGIDVVSTKE
;
A
#
# COMPACT_ATOMS: atom_id res chain seq x y z
N MET A 1 16.40 4.16 22.11
CA MET A 1 15.49 3.00 22.27
C MET A 1 15.09 2.65 20.86
N GLU A 2 15.72 1.61 20.32
CA GLU A 2 15.65 1.24 18.91
C GLU A 2 14.42 0.35 18.72
N LEU A 3 13.49 0.78 17.88
CA LEU A 3 12.25 0.04 17.64
C LEU A 3 12.60 -1.15 16.74
N ALA A 4 12.31 -2.35 17.24
CA ALA A 4 12.53 -3.60 16.53
C ALA A 4 11.66 -3.60 15.27
N SER A 5 12.32 -3.52 14.12
CA SER A 5 11.84 -3.86 12.78
C SER A 5 10.50 -3.23 12.40
N THR A 6 10.58 -2.12 11.67
CA THR A 6 9.51 -1.69 10.77
C THR A 6 9.04 -2.89 9.93
N PRO A 7 7.72 -3.14 9.81
CA PRO A 7 7.23 -4.27 9.04
C PRO A 7 7.72 -4.13 7.59
N THR A 8 8.48 -5.11 7.12
CA THR A 8 8.95 -5.14 5.74
C THR A 8 7.77 -5.44 4.83
N LEU A 9 7.44 -4.52 3.94
CA LEU A 9 6.40 -4.70 2.94
C LEU A 9 7.02 -5.29 1.67
N TYR A 10 6.33 -6.25 1.07
CA TYR A 10 6.73 -6.86 -0.19
C TYR A 10 5.63 -6.63 -1.23
N CYS A 11 6.03 -6.33 -2.45
CA CYS A 11 5.12 -6.13 -3.55
C CYS A 11 4.49 -7.47 -3.96
N SER A 12 3.16 -7.56 -4.01
CA SER A 12 2.42 -8.75 -4.47
C SER A 12 2.75 -9.12 -5.93
N GLU A 13 3.05 -8.12 -6.76
CA GLU A 13 3.25 -8.30 -8.20
C GLU A 13 4.65 -8.83 -8.55
N CYS A 14 5.69 -8.27 -7.91
CA CYS A 14 7.08 -8.54 -8.27
C CYS A 14 7.91 -9.14 -7.14
N ASP A 15 7.32 -9.38 -5.97
CA ASP A 15 7.98 -9.90 -4.75
C ASP A 15 9.12 -8.98 -4.23
N ALA A 16 9.24 -7.77 -4.76
CA ALA A 16 10.28 -6.82 -4.37
C ALA A 16 9.94 -6.13 -3.04
N GLU A 17 10.96 -5.90 -2.22
CA GLU A 17 10.83 -5.11 -0.99
C GLU A 17 10.43 -3.66 -1.32
N ILE A 18 9.39 -3.17 -0.66
CA ILE A 18 8.95 -1.77 -0.74
C ILE A 18 9.73 -0.96 0.30
N ALA A 19 10.83 -0.34 -0.15
CA ALA A 19 11.72 0.40 0.74
C ALA A 19 11.50 1.92 0.77
N ASP A 20 10.77 2.50 -0.21
CA ASP A 20 10.52 3.95 -0.26
C ASP A 20 9.01 4.26 -0.28
N ALA A 21 8.28 3.89 -1.33
CA ALA A 21 6.85 4.18 -1.45
C ALA A 21 6.09 3.05 -2.17
N GLY A 22 4.80 2.96 -1.86
CA GLY A 22 3.91 1.97 -2.46
C GLY A 22 2.44 2.23 -2.14
N TYR A 23 1.60 1.36 -2.68
CA TYR A 23 0.17 1.31 -2.46
C TYR A 23 -0.13 0.16 -1.50
N LEU A 24 -0.89 0.46 -0.46
CA LEU A 24 -1.24 -0.48 0.59
C LEU A 24 -2.76 -0.49 0.73
N PRO A 25 -3.45 -1.53 0.23
CA PRO A 25 -4.87 -1.68 0.50
C PRO A 25 -5.07 -1.87 2.02
N ALA A 26 -6.12 -1.26 2.54
CA ALA A 26 -6.51 -1.35 3.93
C ALA A 26 -8.03 -1.39 4.04
N THR A 27 -8.54 -2.14 5.01
CA THR A 27 -9.96 -2.10 5.35
C THR A 27 -10.17 -1.07 6.45
N GLU A 28 -11.05 -0.10 6.26
CA GLU A 28 -11.46 0.82 7.30
C GLU A 28 -12.47 0.12 8.24
N ARG A 29 -12.09 -0.08 9.50
CA ARG A 29 -12.95 -0.67 10.54
C ARG A 29 -12.94 0.21 11.78
N ASP A 30 -14.13 0.67 12.19
CA ASP A 30 -14.33 1.45 13.42
C ASP A 30 -13.45 2.72 13.51
N GLY A 31 -13.16 3.35 12.36
CA GLY A 31 -12.30 4.53 12.27
C GLY A 31 -10.79 4.25 12.37
N ALA A 32 -10.39 2.98 12.23
CA ALA A 32 -9.00 2.56 12.08
C ALA A 32 -8.80 1.88 10.72
N TYR A 33 -7.58 1.96 10.18
CA TYR A 33 -7.19 1.24 8.98
C TYR A 33 -6.51 -0.07 9.36
N GLU A 34 -7.03 -1.18 8.85
CA GLU A 34 -6.41 -2.51 8.94
C GLU A 34 -5.66 -2.79 7.62
N PRO A 35 -4.33 -2.54 7.54
CA PRO A 35 -3.58 -2.71 6.30
C PRO A 35 -3.43 -4.18 5.91
N LEU A 36 -3.65 -4.47 4.62
CA LEU A 36 -3.39 -5.78 4.01
C LEU A 36 -1.99 -5.80 3.40
N ALA A 37 -0.97 -6.08 4.22
CA ALA A 37 0.43 -6.10 3.81
C ALA A 37 0.73 -7.11 2.69
N ASP A 38 0.00 -8.23 2.61
CA ASP A 38 0.14 -9.25 1.56
C ASP A 38 -0.30 -8.78 0.17
N ALA A 39 -1.10 -7.70 0.11
CA ALA A 39 -1.59 -7.09 -1.13
C ALA A 39 -0.92 -5.72 -1.39
N ALA A 40 0.19 -5.42 -0.72
CA ALA A 40 0.94 -4.21 -0.95
C ALA A 40 1.57 -4.22 -2.36
N VAL A 41 1.62 -3.07 -3.01
CA VAL A 41 2.16 -2.92 -4.36
C VAL A 41 3.21 -1.82 -4.33
N CYS A 42 4.40 -2.07 -4.87
CA CYS A 42 5.42 -1.03 -4.96
C CYS A 42 4.99 0.09 -5.92
N ASP A 43 5.51 1.30 -5.74
CA ASP A 43 5.22 2.44 -6.60
C ASP A 43 5.43 2.11 -8.10
N ALA A 44 6.50 1.38 -8.43
CA ALA A 44 6.79 0.97 -9.81
C ALA A 44 5.72 0.08 -10.43
N CYS A 45 5.31 -1.01 -9.76
CA CYS A 45 4.26 -1.90 -10.25
C CYS A 45 2.90 -1.19 -10.25
N GLY A 46 2.64 -0.38 -9.22
CA GLY A 46 1.44 0.43 -9.11
C GLY A 46 1.27 1.38 -10.30
N PHE A 47 2.34 2.07 -10.73
CA PHE A 47 2.28 2.99 -11.87
C PHE A 47 2.37 2.29 -13.24
N ASN A 48 3.12 1.20 -13.36
CA ASN A 48 3.43 0.60 -14.67
C ASN A 48 2.56 -0.60 -15.04
N GLU A 49 2.16 -1.42 -14.06
CA GLU A 49 1.46 -2.69 -14.30
C GLU A 49 -0.01 -2.60 -13.91
N ILE A 50 -0.29 -2.02 -12.74
CA ILE A 50 -1.64 -1.94 -12.20
C ILE A 50 -2.34 -0.67 -12.69
N GLY A 51 -1.71 0.48 -12.54
CA GLY A 51 -2.30 1.77 -12.85
C GLY A 51 -2.46 2.00 -14.36
N MET A 52 -3.60 2.59 -14.74
CA MET A 52 -3.88 2.86 -16.15
C MET A 52 -2.92 3.89 -16.75
N MET A 53 -2.16 3.47 -17.76
CA MET A 53 -1.30 4.34 -18.60
C MET A 53 -0.28 5.19 -17.82
N GLY A 54 0.31 4.68 -16.73
CA GLY A 54 1.30 5.45 -15.97
C GLY A 54 0.70 6.38 -14.92
N CYS A 55 -0.54 6.13 -14.51
CA CYS A 55 -1.19 6.79 -13.36
C CYS A 55 -1.09 5.89 -12.12
N ALA A 56 -1.29 6.47 -10.94
CA ALA A 56 -1.44 5.69 -9.72
C ALA A 56 -2.63 4.73 -9.83
N PRO A 57 -2.53 3.49 -9.32
CA PRO A 57 -3.63 2.54 -9.32
C PRO A 57 -4.77 3.02 -8.43
N GLU A 58 -5.97 2.56 -8.75
CA GLU A 58 -7.15 2.70 -7.92
C GLU A 58 -7.34 1.43 -7.08
N LEU A 59 -8.21 1.48 -6.07
CA LEU A 59 -8.39 0.35 -5.15
C LEU A 59 -8.84 -0.92 -5.90
N ASP A 60 -9.76 -0.75 -6.84
CA ASP A 60 -10.30 -1.80 -7.69
C ASP A 60 -9.28 -2.40 -8.67
N ASP A 61 -8.14 -1.74 -8.88
CA ASP A 61 -7.06 -2.32 -9.67
C ASP A 61 -6.19 -3.30 -8.85
N VAL A 62 -6.18 -3.19 -7.51
CA VAL A 62 -5.29 -3.94 -6.62
C VAL A 62 -5.99 -5.13 -5.96
N ILE A 63 -7.22 -4.93 -5.49
CA ILE A 63 -8.05 -5.97 -4.86
C ILE A 63 -9.50 -5.87 -5.37
N ASP A 64 -10.31 -6.89 -5.11
CA ASP A 64 -11.77 -6.75 -5.21
C ASP A 64 -12.24 -5.94 -4.00
N PRO A 65 -12.69 -4.68 -4.18
CA PRO A 65 -12.93 -3.79 -3.04
C PRO A 65 -14.24 -4.13 -2.34
N ASP A 66 -14.18 -4.35 -1.03
CA ASP A 66 -15.34 -4.25 -0.16
C ASP A 66 -15.71 -2.76 0.08
N PRO A 67 -16.96 -2.46 0.49
CA PRO A 67 -17.41 -1.07 0.70
C PRO A 67 -16.66 -0.31 1.80
N ASP A 68 -15.90 -1.03 2.63
CA ASP A 68 -15.08 -0.47 3.70
C ASP A 68 -13.59 -0.41 3.31
N ASP A 69 -13.21 -0.90 2.12
CA ASP A 69 -11.81 -0.93 1.70
C ASP A 69 -11.37 0.41 1.11
N VAL A 70 -10.09 0.74 1.32
CA VAL A 70 -9.43 1.95 0.83
C VAL A 70 -8.02 1.63 0.35
N LEU A 71 -7.52 2.41 -0.60
CA LEU A 71 -6.14 2.30 -1.07
C LEU A 71 -5.29 3.42 -0.46
N LEU A 72 -4.34 3.04 0.39
CA LEU A 72 -3.43 3.99 1.02
C LEU A 72 -2.18 4.13 0.15
N TYR A 73 -1.84 5.34 -0.25
CA TYR A 73 -0.49 5.63 -0.73
C TYR A 73 0.40 5.86 0.48
N VAL A 74 1.38 4.97 0.67
CA VAL A 74 2.23 4.96 1.85
C VAL A 74 3.70 5.17 1.49
N ARG A 75 4.43 5.73 2.45
CA ARG A 75 5.88 5.87 2.39
C ARG A 75 6.53 5.10 3.53
N VAL A 76 7.50 4.26 3.20
CA VAL A 76 8.31 3.54 4.18
C VAL A 76 9.47 4.45 4.60
N THR A 77 9.59 4.62 5.90
CA THR A 77 10.63 5.45 6.56
C THR A 77 11.32 4.62 7.63
N ASP A 78 12.45 5.11 8.13
CA ASP A 78 13.17 4.47 9.26
C ASP A 78 12.30 4.34 10.53
N ASP A 79 11.22 5.13 10.67
CA ASP A 79 10.31 5.12 11.82
C ASP A 79 9.06 4.23 11.58
N GLY A 80 8.81 3.79 10.34
CA GLY A 80 7.64 2.99 9.98
C GLY A 80 6.99 3.40 8.67
N ILE A 81 5.70 3.10 8.56
CA ILE A 81 4.88 3.39 7.38
C ILE A 81 4.11 4.68 7.65
N ASP A 82 4.31 5.69 6.79
CA ASP A 82 3.58 6.96 6.81
C ASP A 82 2.53 6.97 5.70
N VAL A 83 1.29 7.33 6.03
CA VAL A 83 0.20 7.42 5.04
C VAL A 83 0.24 8.80 4.40
N VAL A 84 0.64 8.85 3.14
CA VAL A 84 0.78 10.09 2.36
C VAL A 84 -0.56 10.52 1.77
N SER A 85 -1.35 9.55 1.30
CA SER A 85 -2.65 9.81 0.69
C SER A 85 -3.59 8.62 0.84
N THR A 86 -4.89 8.88 0.83
CA THR A 86 -5.94 7.86 0.87
C THR A 86 -6.82 8.02 -0.35
N LYS A 87 -7.07 6.92 -1.05
CA LYS A 87 -8.05 6.83 -2.14
C LYS A 87 -9.19 5.93 -1.66
N GLU A 88 -10.39 6.51 -1.67
CA GLU A 88 -11.69 5.87 -1.45
C GLU A 88 -12.38 5.59 -2.80
#